data_AF-A0A9D4E6J4-F1
#
_entry.id   AF-A0A9D4E6J4-F1
#
_cell.length_a   1.000
_cell.length_b   1.000
_cell.length_c   1.000
_cell.angle_alpha   90.00
_cell.angle_beta   90.00
_cell.angle_gamma   90.00
#
_symmetry.space_group_name_H-M   'P 1'
#
loop_
_entity.id
_entity.type
_entity.pdbx_description
1 polymer ?
#
loop_
_entity_poly.entity_id
_entity_poly.type
_entity_poly.pdbx_seq_one_letter_code
_entity_poly.pdbx_strand_id
1 'polypeptide(L)'
;MSVFDQVKTNTGSAYIDTTGIFSASKNNVYGFHLSVIVVVLNVLYFHIVKNGENFDTMVIYGNGHFTTEGEFWNIELMKGDEVWIRTETNYIEGHLGII
;
A
#
# COMPACT_ATOMS: atom_id res chain seq x y z
N MET A 1 7.46 1.38 -10.09
CA MET A 1 8.35 0.49 -9.32
C MET A 1 7.67 0.27 -7.99
N SER A 2 7.49 -0.97 -7.57
CA SER A 2 6.84 -1.29 -6.29
C SER A 2 7.56 -0.62 -5.11
N VAL A 3 6.80 -0.18 -4.10
CA VAL A 3 7.34 0.28 -2.81
C VAL A 3 7.90 -0.91 -2.01
N PHE A 4 7.50 -2.14 -2.34
CA PHE A 4 7.84 -3.37 -1.62
C PHE A 4 8.76 -4.24 -2.46
N ASP A 5 9.88 -4.63 -1.88
CA ASP A 5 10.97 -5.40 -2.48
C ASP A 5 10.81 -6.92 -2.31
N GLN A 6 9.91 -7.35 -1.42
CA GLN A 6 9.63 -8.75 -1.14
C GLN A 6 8.14 -9.06 -1.15
N VAL A 7 7.78 -10.19 -1.78
CA VAL A 7 6.43 -10.75 -1.77
C VAL A 7 6.45 -12.07 -1.02
N LYS A 8 5.77 -12.13 0.14
CA LYS A 8 5.68 -13.36 0.96
C LYS A 8 4.62 -14.33 0.43
N THR A 9 3.50 -13.80 -0.03
CA THR A 9 2.35 -14.57 -0.54
C THR A 9 1.78 -13.90 -1.77
N ASN A 10 1.43 -14.67 -2.80
CA ASN A 10 0.76 -14.18 -4.01
C ASN A 10 -0.13 -15.26 -4.64
N THR A 11 -1.04 -15.80 -3.84
CA THR A 11 -1.97 -16.85 -4.29
C THR A 11 -2.89 -16.30 -5.38
N GLY A 12 -2.96 -16.99 -6.52
CA GLY A 12 -3.75 -16.56 -7.68
C GLY A 12 -3.08 -15.49 -8.53
N SER A 13 -1.84 -15.11 -8.22
CA SER A 13 -1.01 -14.19 -9.02
C SER A 13 -1.69 -12.84 -9.29
N ALA A 14 -2.50 -12.37 -8.33
CA ALA A 14 -3.26 -11.13 -8.43
C ALA A 14 -2.41 -9.89 -8.13
N TYR A 15 -1.22 -10.06 -7.56
CA TYR A 15 -0.27 -8.99 -7.29
C TYR A 15 0.92 -9.05 -8.25
N ILE A 16 1.26 -7.93 -8.88
CA ILE A 16 2.42 -7.81 -9.76
C ILE A 16 3.56 -7.18 -8.96
N ASP A 17 4.59 -7.95 -8.64
CA ASP A 17 5.72 -7.55 -7.80
C ASP A 17 6.52 -6.36 -8.33
N THR A 18 6.71 -6.26 -9.64
CA THR A 18 7.46 -5.17 -10.28
C THR A 18 6.76 -3.82 -10.19
N THR A 19 5.42 -3.82 -10.21
CA THR A 19 4.61 -2.59 -10.19
C THR A 19 4.01 -2.29 -8.82
N GLY A 20 3.80 -3.31 -8.00
CA GLY A 20 3.11 -3.23 -6.72
C GLY A 20 1.58 -3.19 -6.85
N ILE A 21 1.05 -3.52 -8.03
CA ILE A 21 -0.39 -3.44 -8.34
C ILE A 21 -1.07 -4.77 -8.01
N PHE A 22 -2.17 -4.68 -7.26
CA PHE A 22 -3.14 -5.75 -7.09
C PHE A 22 -4.28 -5.59 -8.09
N SER A 23 -4.69 -6.67 -8.76
CA SER A 23 -5.86 -6.70 -9.65
C SER A 23 -6.91 -7.70 -9.13
N ALA A 24 -8.14 -7.23 -8.92
CA ALA A 24 -9.21 -8.08 -8.40
C ALA A 24 -9.62 -9.16 -9.41
N SER A 25 -9.60 -10.44 -9.00
CA SER A 25 -9.97 -11.57 -9.87
C SER A 25 -11.48 -11.80 -9.97
N LYS A 26 -12.25 -11.24 -9.03
CA LYS A 26 -13.71 -11.34 -8.93
C LYS A 26 -14.31 -10.13 -8.21
N ASN A 27 -15.61 -9.92 -8.38
CA ASN A 27 -16.36 -8.92 -7.62
C ASN A 27 -16.43 -9.34 -6.15
N ASN A 28 -15.90 -8.52 -5.24
CA ASN A 28 -15.94 -8.77 -3.80
C ASN A 28 -15.56 -7.53 -2.99
N VAL A 29 -15.73 -7.60 -1.67
CA VAL A 29 -15.01 -6.73 -0.73
C VAL A 29 -13.64 -7.34 -0.44
N TYR A 30 -12.60 -6.53 -0.57
CA TYR A 30 -11.21 -6.89 -0.28
C TYR A 30 -10.70 -6.08 0.90
N GLY A 31 -9.95 -6.74 1.79
CA GLY A 31 -9.24 -6.09 2.88
C GLY A 31 -7.82 -5.75 2.47
N PHE A 32 -7.40 -4.51 2.67
CA PHE A 32 -6.04 -4.04 2.47
C PHE A 32 -5.50 -3.50 3.79
N HIS A 33 -4.31 -3.93 4.16
CA HIS A 33 -3.60 -3.43 5.33
C HIS A 33 -2.25 -2.88 4.89
N LEU A 34 -1.91 -1.69 5.37
CA LEU A 34 -0.57 -1.14 5.27
C LEU A 34 -0.06 -0.86 6.68
N SER A 35 1.13 -1.34 6.99
CA SER A 35 1.87 -0.90 8.16
C SER A 35 3.29 -0.55 7.74
N VAL A 36 3.78 0.58 8.23
CA VAL A 36 5.11 1.08 7.89
C VAL A 36 5.82 1.56 9.14
N ILE A 37 7.14 1.43 9.13
CA ILE A 37 8.04 2.00 10.12
C ILE A 37 8.91 2.99 9.37
N VAL A 38 8.93 4.24 9.82
CA VAL A 38 9.66 5.31 9.13
C VAL A 38 10.52 6.10 10.12
N VAL A 39 11.64 6.61 9.64
CA VAL A 39 12.44 7.63 10.33
C VAL A 39 12.52 8.84 9.41
N VAL A 40 11.63 9.80 9.65
CA VAL A 40 11.54 11.02 8.87
C VAL A 40 11.46 12.22 9.79
N LEU A 41 11.96 13.36 9.32
CA LEU A 41 11.88 14.64 10.03
C LEU A 41 10.58 15.39 9.72
N ASN A 42 9.82 14.94 8.73
CA ASN A 42 8.67 15.63 8.16
C ASN A 42 7.48 14.67 8.00
N VAL A 43 6.47 15.12 7.25
CA VAL A 43 5.27 14.36 6.93
C VAL A 43 5.52 13.40 5.76
N LEU A 44 5.03 12.17 5.88
CA LEU A 44 4.92 11.21 4.77
C LEU A 44 3.45 10.93 4.45
N TYR A 45 3.18 10.75 3.16
CA TYR A 45 1.86 10.43 2.64
C TYR A 45 1.91 9.09 1.90
N PHE A 46 1.03 8.18 2.30
CA PHE A 46 0.79 6.92 1.61
C PHE A 46 -0.64 6.93 1.11
N HIS A 47 -0.81 6.99 -0.21
CA HIS A 47 -2.10 6.92 -0.85
C HIS A 47 -2.42 5.49 -1.21
N ILE A 48 -3.57 4.99 -0.77
CA ILE A 48 -4.17 3.83 -1.41
C ILE A 48 -4.94 4.33 -2.64
N VAL A 49 -4.57 3.80 -3.80
CA VAL A 49 -5.10 4.24 -5.10
C VAL A 49 -5.97 3.12 -5.65
N LYS A 50 -7.18 3.45 -6.10
CA LYS A 50 -8.09 2.55 -6.81
C LYS A 50 -8.27 3.06 -8.25
N ASN A 51 -7.94 2.25 -9.25
CA ASN A 51 -8.12 2.58 -10.67
C ASN A 51 -7.53 3.96 -11.07
N GLY A 52 -6.42 4.37 -10.45
CA GLY A 52 -5.76 5.65 -10.72
C GLY A 52 -6.26 6.82 -9.87
N GLU A 53 -7.36 6.66 -9.14
CA GLU A 53 -7.91 7.67 -8.26
C GLU A 53 -7.46 7.45 -6.81
N ASN A 54 -7.15 8.54 -6.10
CA ASN A 54 -6.83 8.46 -4.68
C ASN A 54 -8.08 8.02 -3.91
N PHE A 55 -8.03 6.83 -3.31
CA PHE A 55 -9.13 6.31 -2.50
C PHE A 55 -9.05 6.86 -1.07
N ASP A 56 -7.87 6.82 -0.47
CA ASP A 56 -7.61 7.33 0.88
C ASP A 56 -6.12 7.60 1.11
N THR A 57 -5.77 8.31 2.19
CA THR A 57 -4.39 8.71 2.49
C THR A 57 -4.04 8.52 3.97
N MET A 58 -3.06 7.64 4.22
CA MET A 58 -2.40 7.48 5.51
C MET A 58 -1.30 8.55 5.65
N VAL A 59 -1.24 9.24 6.80
CA VAL A 59 -0.36 10.40 7.03
C VAL A 59 0.48 10.21 8.28
N ILE A 60 1.80 10.09 8.09
CA ILE A 60 2.74 9.96 9.21
C ILE A 60 3.45 11.28 9.47
N TYR A 61 3.37 11.75 10.70
CA TYR A 61 4.17 12.88 11.19
C TYR A 61 5.44 12.36 11.86
N GLY A 62 6.58 12.51 11.20
CA GLY A 62 7.86 12.17 11.82
C GLY A 62 8.44 13.29 12.67
N ASN A 63 9.29 12.91 13.61
CA ASN A 63 10.02 13.81 14.50
C ASN A 63 11.52 13.44 14.59
N GLY A 64 12.04 12.70 13.61
CA GLY A 64 13.41 12.18 13.62
C GLY A 64 13.62 10.91 14.43
N HIS A 65 12.56 10.36 15.04
CA HIS A 65 12.56 9.04 15.65
C HIS A 65 11.75 8.03 14.84
N PHE A 66 11.96 6.76 15.12
CA PHE A 66 11.13 5.68 14.57
C PHE A 66 9.68 5.90 14.92
N THR A 67 8.84 5.98 13.90
CA THR A 67 7.39 6.08 14.02
C THR A 67 6.78 4.92 13.25
N THR A 68 5.84 4.23 13.89
CA THR A 68 5.06 3.17 13.27
C THR A 68 3.64 3.66 13.09
N GLU A 69 3.12 3.50 11.88
CA GLU A 69 1.69 3.71 11.61
C GLU A 69 1.15 2.51 10.84
N GLY A 70 -0.15 2.29 10.96
CA GLY A 70 -0.84 1.28 10.19
C GLY A 70 -2.30 1.62 9.99
N GLU A 71 -2.81 1.23 8.83
CA GLU A 71 -4.17 1.51 8.41
C GLU A 71 -4.76 0.30 7.69
N PHE A 72 -6.08 0.15 7.78
CA PHE A 72 -6.83 -0.95 7.20
C PHE A 72 -8.03 -0.43 6.42
N TRP A 73 -8.18 -0.88 5.17
CA TRP A 73 -9.27 -0.51 4.28
C TRP A 73 -10.07 -1.74 3.84
N ASN A 74 -11.39 -1.63 3.86
CA ASN A 74 -12.29 -2.56 3.17
C ASN A 74 -12.79 -1.87 1.89
N ILE A 75 -12.42 -2.40 0.73
CA ILE A 75 -12.74 -1.80 -0.55
C ILE A 75 -13.56 -2.77 -1.39
N GLU A 76 -14.74 -2.34 -1.83
CA GLU A 76 -15.50 -3.07 -2.85
C GLU A 76 -14.80 -2.90 -4.20
N LEU A 77 -14.44 -4.03 -4.81
CA LEU A 77 -13.77 -4.09 -6.11
C LEU A 77 -14.58 -4.94 -7.07
N MET A 78 -14.68 -4.47 -8.30
CA MET A 78 -15.13 -5.27 -9.45
C MET A 78 -13.95 -6.06 -10.01
N LYS A 79 -14.23 -7.17 -10.71
CA LYS A 79 -13.21 -7.90 -11.44
C LYS A 79 -12.46 -6.96 -12.40
N GLY A 80 -11.14 -6.92 -12.28
CA GLY A 80 -10.27 -6.06 -13.07
C GLY A 80 -9.96 -4.71 -12.43
N ASP A 81 -10.62 -4.32 -11.34
CA ASP A 81 -10.21 -3.14 -10.58
C ASP A 81 -8.79 -3.34 -10.03
N GLU A 82 -8.01 -2.27 -10.05
CA GLU A 82 -6.63 -2.23 -9.62
C GLU A 82 -6.47 -1.40 -8.35
N VAL A 83 -5.64 -1.88 -7.43
CA VAL A 83 -5.28 -1.19 -6.18
C VAL A 83 -3.77 -1.20 -5.96
N TRP A 84 -3.18 -0.08 -5.59
CA TRP A 84 -1.77 0.01 -5.22
C TRP A 84 -1.51 1.14 -4.22
N ILE A 85 -0.31 1.13 -3.63
CA ILE A 85 0.18 2.21 -2.78
C ILE A 85 1.02 3.18 -3.61
N ARG A 86 0.72 4.47 -3.51
CA ARG A 86 1.53 5.57 -4.07
C ARG A 86 2.03 6.45 -2.94
N THR A 87 3.28 6.88 -3.03
CA THR A 87 3.90 7.77 -2.04
C THR A 87 4.35 9.06 -2.70
N GLU A 88 4.33 10.17 -1.96
CA GLU A 88 4.69 11.49 -2.51
C GLU A 88 6.19 11.81 -2.41
N THR A 89 7.03 10.95 -1.82
CA THR A 89 8.47 11.21 -1.62
C THR A 89 9.37 9.99 -1.89
N ASN A 90 10.57 10.26 -2.43
CA ASN A 90 11.54 9.31 -3.00
C ASN A 90 12.38 8.49 -1.98
N TYR A 91 12.02 8.44 -0.70
CA TYR A 91 12.79 7.69 0.32
C TYR A 91 11.86 6.97 1.27
N ILE A 92 11.67 5.67 1.05
CA ILE A 92 10.95 4.80 1.97
C ILE A 92 11.69 3.47 2.02
N GLU A 93 12.34 3.20 3.14
CA GLU A 93 12.59 1.82 3.57
C GLU A 93 11.33 1.37 4.31
N GLY A 94 10.57 0.44 3.73
CA GLY A 94 9.37 -0.12 4.33
C GLY A 94 9.31 -1.62 4.10
N HIS A 95 9.12 -2.38 5.17
CA HIS A 95 8.88 -3.83 5.09
C HIS A 95 7.38 -4.10 5.12
N LEU A 96 6.84 -4.78 4.10
CA LEU A 96 5.44 -5.19 4.06
C LEU A 96 5.30 -6.69 4.32
N GLY A 97 4.44 -7.01 5.28
CA GLY A 97 3.78 -8.31 5.38
C GLY A 97 2.32 -8.15 4.95
N ILE A 98 1.88 -8.95 3.99
CA ILE A 98 0.46 -9.16 3.70
C ILE A 98 0.04 -10.44 4.45
N ILE A 99 -1.04 -10.37 5.24
CA ILE A 99 -1.81 -11.54 5.68
C ILE A 99 -3.03 -11.63 4.76
#